data_AF-A0ABD4V9Q7-F1
#
_entry.id   AF-A0ABD4V9Q7-F1
#
_cell.length_a   1.000
_cell.length_b   1.000
_cell.length_c   1.000
_cell.angle_alpha   90.00
_cell.angle_beta   90.00
_cell.angle_gamma   90.00
#
_symmetry.space_group_name_H-M   'P 1'
#
loop_
_entity.id
_entity.type
_entity.pdbx_description
1 polymer ?
#
loop_
_entity_poly.entity_id
_entity_poly.type
_entity_poly.pdbx_seq_one_letter_code
_entity_poly.pdbx_strand_id
1 'polypeptide(L)'
;MNELTRRHFVGAAAGFAGAAAIGSLGAAPASAAPRRTDWAGNRSANGWEILPEAKSHRIEGSDQSVHLAGGTAATLLLYVARRFHYEIDQLRDGDVRGHRTSRRVQDPHESNYLSGTALEIRPQAYPLGAKDGFYPRELVVVRDILAELDGAVVWGGDFTTPKESHFEVAHKPGHPKVKGVARKIDGWNSGPGNEGAGATDAFDPARRRRATSFARRTAS
;
A
#
# COMPACT_ATOMS: atom_id res chain seq x y z
N MET A 1 -22.16 -22.77 65.62
CA MET A 1 -21.21 -22.61 66.73
C MET A 1 -20.20 -23.75 66.61
N ASN A 2 -18.93 -23.37 66.64
CA ASN A 2 -17.73 -24.20 66.78
C ASN A 2 -17.34 -25.10 65.60
N GLU A 3 -16.08 -25.28 65.26
CA GLU A 3 -14.83 -24.55 65.48
C GLU A 3 -13.83 -25.22 64.50
N LEU A 4 -12.96 -24.41 63.92
CA LEU A 4 -11.54 -24.65 63.66
C LEU A 4 -10.98 -26.09 63.87
N THR A 5 -10.20 -26.60 62.91
CA THR A 5 -8.71 -26.66 63.02
C THR A 5 -8.04 -27.63 62.03
N ARG A 6 -6.91 -27.13 61.53
CA ARG A 6 -5.88 -27.73 60.65
C ARG A 6 -5.25 -29.01 61.24
N ARG A 7 -4.74 -29.89 60.37
CA ARG A 7 -3.28 -30.18 60.23
C ARG A 7 -2.99 -31.27 59.20
N HIS A 8 -1.87 -31.06 58.53
CA HIS A 8 -1.26 -31.88 57.48
C HIS A 8 -0.97 -33.33 57.91
N PHE A 9 -1.05 -34.25 56.94
CA PHE A 9 -0.20 -35.43 56.90
C PHE A 9 0.28 -35.68 55.47
N VAL A 10 1.60 -35.74 55.31
CA VAL A 10 2.32 -36.18 54.12
C VAL A 10 2.25 -37.71 54.07
N GLY A 11 2.01 -38.30 52.91
CA GLY A 11 2.11 -39.76 52.77
C GLY A 11 1.95 -40.28 51.35
N ALA A 12 3.05 -40.84 50.85
CA ALA A 12 3.16 -41.88 49.83
C ALA A 12 2.96 -41.50 48.35
N ALA A 13 4.10 -41.48 47.66
CA ALA A 13 4.22 -41.70 46.23
C ALA A 13 3.69 -43.09 45.83
N ALA A 14 2.94 -43.15 44.73
CA ALA A 14 2.78 -44.34 43.92
C ALA A 14 2.89 -43.89 42.46
N GLY A 15 3.94 -44.38 41.80
CA GLY A 15 4.33 -43.96 40.46
C GLY A 15 3.35 -44.43 39.39
N PHE A 16 3.09 -43.53 38.44
CA PHE A 16 2.69 -43.91 37.10
C PHE A 16 3.81 -43.54 36.16
N ALA A 17 4.46 -44.58 35.61
CA ALA A 17 5.32 -44.47 34.44
C ALA A 17 4.46 -44.08 33.24
N GLY A 18 4.27 -42.78 33.04
CA GLY A 18 3.72 -42.21 31.82
C GLY A 18 4.84 -42.05 30.80
N ALA A 19 4.85 -42.88 29.77
CA ALA A 19 5.73 -42.72 28.63
C ALA A 19 5.51 -41.33 28.00
N ALA A 20 6.49 -40.44 28.15
CA ALA A 20 6.52 -39.18 27.42
C ALA A 20 6.81 -39.50 25.95
N ALA A 21 5.75 -39.61 25.14
CA ALA A 21 5.89 -39.48 23.71
C ALA A 21 6.41 -38.06 23.44
N ILE A 22 7.72 -37.94 23.20
CA ILE A 22 8.34 -36.74 22.65
C ILE A 22 7.82 -36.64 21.22
N GLY A 23 6.61 -36.09 21.08
CA GLY A 23 6.08 -35.68 19.79
C GLY A 23 7.04 -34.66 19.24
N SER A 24 7.70 -35.01 18.14
CA SER A 24 8.43 -34.09 17.29
C SER A 24 7.46 -32.99 16.84
N LEU A 25 7.42 -31.90 17.59
CA LEU A 25 6.94 -30.62 17.11
C LEU A 25 7.81 -30.32 15.89
N GLY A 26 7.30 -30.60 14.71
CA GLY A 26 7.96 -30.28 13.45
C GLY A 26 8.31 -28.80 13.51
N ALA A 27 9.62 -28.51 13.53
CA ALA A 27 10.08 -27.15 13.37
C ALA A 27 9.46 -26.63 12.08
N ALA A 28 8.57 -25.64 12.19
CA ALA A 28 8.09 -24.91 11.03
C ALA A 28 9.34 -24.47 10.25
N PRO A 29 9.41 -24.65 8.93
CA PRO A 29 10.57 -24.23 8.17
C PRO A 29 10.77 -22.74 8.45
N ALA A 30 11.95 -22.39 8.98
CA ALA A 30 12.32 -21.01 9.16
C ALA A 30 12.38 -20.38 7.77
N SER A 31 11.33 -19.63 7.41
CA SER A 31 11.33 -18.84 6.18
C SER A 31 12.47 -17.84 6.29
N ALA A 32 13.50 -18.00 5.44
CA ALA A 32 14.60 -17.07 5.39
C ALA A 32 14.04 -15.67 5.08
N ALA A 33 14.40 -14.68 5.89
CA ALA A 33 14.00 -13.31 5.63
C ALA A 33 14.46 -12.91 4.21
N PRO A 34 13.61 -12.28 3.40
CA PRO A 34 13.96 -11.91 2.03
C PRO A 34 15.22 -11.05 2.03
N ARG A 35 16.18 -11.42 1.16
CA ARG A 35 17.48 -10.75 1.07
C ARG A 35 17.29 -9.34 0.52
N ARG A 36 17.47 -8.33 1.38
CA ARG A 36 17.57 -6.94 0.96
C ARG A 36 18.89 -6.70 0.24
N THR A 37 18.86 -5.92 -0.83
CA THR A 37 20.04 -5.48 -1.58
C THR A 37 20.09 -3.96 -1.63
N ASP A 38 21.30 -3.41 -1.74
CA ASP A 38 21.47 -1.96 -1.89
C ASP A 38 21.27 -1.57 -3.35
N TRP A 39 20.36 -0.63 -3.60
CA TRP A 39 20.12 -0.09 -4.92
C TRP A 39 21.30 0.77 -5.39
N ALA A 40 22.00 0.32 -6.44
CA ALA A 40 23.23 0.96 -6.91
C ALA A 40 23.00 2.13 -7.89
N GLY A 41 21.85 2.16 -8.58
CA GLY A 41 21.58 3.16 -9.61
C GLY A 41 21.27 4.55 -9.05
N ASN A 42 21.45 5.58 -9.88
CA ASN A 42 20.95 6.94 -9.60
C ASN A 42 19.49 7.13 -10.04
N ARG A 43 18.92 6.16 -10.77
CA ARG A 43 17.51 6.14 -11.17
C ARG A 43 16.77 5.00 -10.51
N SER A 44 15.49 5.22 -10.21
CA SER A 44 14.57 4.19 -9.74
C SER A 44 14.11 3.29 -10.89
N ALA A 45 13.43 2.20 -10.57
CA ALA A 45 12.96 1.20 -11.54
C ALA A 45 12.02 1.79 -12.60
N ASN A 46 11.20 2.78 -12.25
CA ASN A 46 10.36 3.51 -13.22
C ASN A 46 11.12 4.64 -13.96
N GLY A 47 12.44 4.74 -13.81
CA GLY A 47 13.32 5.60 -14.60
C GLY A 47 13.46 7.05 -14.11
N TRP A 48 12.95 7.37 -12.92
CA TRP A 48 13.07 8.69 -12.30
C TRP A 48 14.37 8.85 -11.53
N GLU A 49 14.94 10.06 -11.49
CA GLU A 49 16.14 10.33 -10.70
C GLU A 49 15.83 10.17 -9.20
N ILE A 50 16.75 9.50 -8.50
CA ILE A 50 16.68 9.35 -7.05
C ILE A 50 16.95 10.69 -6.39
N LEU A 51 16.08 11.05 -5.45
CA LEU A 51 16.16 12.32 -4.76
C LEU A 51 16.90 12.15 -3.43
N PRO A 52 17.82 13.06 -3.08
CA PRO A 52 18.38 13.10 -1.72
C PRO A 52 17.29 13.49 -0.71
N GLU A 53 16.35 14.33 -1.12
CA GLU A 53 15.23 14.82 -0.33
C GLU A 53 14.03 15.10 -1.25
N ALA A 54 12.82 14.84 -0.75
CA ALA A 54 11.58 15.16 -1.43
C ALA A 54 10.75 16.18 -0.64
N LYS A 55 10.02 17.04 -1.36
CA LYS A 55 9.15 18.05 -0.75
C LYS A 55 7.95 17.37 -0.07
N SER A 56 7.54 17.90 1.07
CA SER A 56 6.28 17.53 1.71
C SER A 56 5.10 18.16 0.99
N HIS A 57 4.07 17.37 0.71
CA HIS A 57 2.83 17.82 0.09
C HIS A 57 1.63 17.42 0.95
N ARG A 58 0.71 18.35 1.18
CA ARG A 58 -0.53 18.07 1.91
C ARG A 58 -1.47 17.22 1.06
N ILE A 59 -2.10 16.23 1.68
CA ILE A 59 -3.16 15.45 1.05
C ILE A 59 -4.48 16.19 1.30
N GLU A 60 -4.99 16.83 0.26
CA GLU A 60 -6.23 17.62 0.32
C GLU A 60 -7.39 16.79 0.89
N GLY A 61 -8.21 17.43 1.73
CA GLY A 61 -9.28 16.77 2.48
C GLY A 61 -8.85 16.17 3.80
N SER A 62 -7.54 16.08 4.07
CA SER A 62 -7.00 15.50 5.30
C SER A 62 -5.96 16.41 5.97
N ASP A 63 -5.59 16.04 7.20
CA ASP A 63 -4.46 16.64 7.93
C ASP A 63 -3.13 15.92 7.66
N GLN A 64 -3.13 14.96 6.74
CA GLN A 64 -1.95 14.17 6.40
C GLN A 64 -1.10 14.85 5.31
N SER A 65 0.19 14.57 5.32
CA SER A 65 1.14 15.00 4.28
C SER A 65 2.07 13.86 3.90
N VAL A 66 2.63 13.93 2.69
CA VAL A 66 3.54 12.90 2.17
C VAL A 66 4.68 13.55 1.39
N HIS A 67 5.89 13.02 1.57
CA HIS A 67 7.07 13.46 0.82
C HIS A 67 7.09 12.81 -0.57
N LEU A 68 7.05 13.62 -1.63
CA LEU A 68 7.00 13.15 -3.02
C LEU A 68 7.85 14.03 -3.94
N ALA A 69 8.25 13.47 -5.09
CA ALA A 69 8.75 14.26 -6.20
C ALA A 69 7.68 15.27 -6.63
N GLY A 70 8.11 16.51 -6.91
CA GLY A 70 7.20 17.54 -7.39
C GLY A 70 6.66 17.28 -8.81
N GLY A 71 5.85 18.21 -9.29
CA GLY A 71 5.30 18.15 -10.65
C GLY A 71 4.34 16.97 -10.84
N THR A 72 4.42 16.31 -12.00
CA THR A 72 3.44 15.30 -12.40
C THR A 72 3.38 14.09 -11.44
N ALA A 73 4.48 13.75 -10.77
CA ALA A 73 4.49 12.67 -9.78
C ALA A 73 3.62 13.03 -8.56
N ALA A 74 3.82 14.20 -7.96
CA ALA A 74 2.97 14.72 -6.89
C ALA A 74 1.50 14.80 -7.33
N THR A 75 1.20 15.39 -8.49
CA THR A 75 -0.19 15.52 -8.99
C THR A 75 -0.90 14.16 -9.04
N LEU A 76 -0.26 13.14 -9.61
CA LEU A 76 -0.85 11.81 -9.73
C LEU A 76 -1.04 11.11 -8.39
N LEU A 77 -0.01 11.11 -7.54
CA LEU A 77 -0.02 10.33 -6.31
C LEU A 77 -0.87 11.01 -5.21
N LEU A 78 -0.90 12.35 -5.16
CA LEU A 78 -1.82 13.08 -4.29
C LEU A 78 -3.28 12.86 -4.71
N TYR A 79 -3.55 12.74 -6.01
CA TYR A 79 -4.88 12.39 -6.49
C TYR A 79 -5.32 11.01 -6.00
N VAL A 80 -4.44 10.00 -6.06
CA VAL A 80 -4.70 8.67 -5.49
C VAL A 80 -4.98 8.75 -3.99
N ALA A 81 -4.13 9.43 -3.23
CA ALA A 81 -4.29 9.56 -1.78
C ALA A 81 -5.59 10.28 -1.39
N ARG A 82 -5.96 11.33 -2.13
CA ARG A 82 -7.21 12.08 -1.95
C ARG A 82 -8.43 11.21 -2.23
N ARG A 83 -8.42 10.44 -3.33
CA ARG A 83 -9.51 9.49 -3.65
C ARG A 83 -9.65 8.41 -2.57
N PHE A 84 -8.52 7.84 -2.12
CA PHE A 84 -8.53 6.87 -1.02
C PHE A 84 -9.18 7.47 0.23
N HIS A 85 -8.76 8.68 0.62
CA HIS A 85 -9.27 9.37 1.80
C HIS A 85 -10.79 9.56 1.78
N TYR A 86 -11.34 9.95 0.63
CA TYR A 86 -12.77 10.26 0.51
C TYR A 86 -13.66 9.03 0.31
N GLU A 87 -13.16 8.00 -0.37
CA GLU A 87 -14.02 6.95 -0.92
C GLU A 87 -13.74 5.56 -0.34
N ILE A 88 -12.63 5.39 0.39
CA ILE A 88 -12.28 4.12 1.05
C ILE A 88 -12.28 4.30 2.56
N ASP A 89 -11.32 5.04 3.10
CA ASP A 89 -11.20 5.29 4.54
C ASP A 89 -10.38 6.55 4.79
N GLN A 90 -10.73 7.26 5.86
CA GLN A 90 -10.02 8.47 6.27
C GLN A 90 -8.57 8.13 6.64
N LEU A 91 -7.67 9.04 6.27
CA LEU A 91 -6.24 8.91 6.49
C LEU A 91 -5.90 9.45 7.87
N ARG A 92 -5.21 8.63 8.67
CA ARG A 92 -4.76 8.95 10.03
C ARG A 92 -3.24 9.14 10.03
N ASP A 93 -2.71 9.58 11.16
CA ASP A 93 -1.27 9.72 11.33
C ASP A 93 -0.54 8.39 11.09
N GLY A 94 0.54 8.43 10.31
CA GLY A 94 1.32 7.27 9.92
C GLY A 94 0.70 6.36 8.84
N ASP A 95 -0.51 6.66 8.35
CA ASP A 95 -1.14 5.86 7.30
C ASP A 95 -0.48 6.05 5.93
N VAL A 96 0.14 7.19 5.65
CA VAL A 96 0.77 7.44 4.34
C VAL A 96 2.28 7.53 4.47
N ARG A 97 3.00 6.81 3.60
CA ARG A 97 4.47 6.85 3.52
C ARG A 97 4.89 7.11 2.08
N GLY A 98 5.78 8.08 1.88
CA GLY A 98 6.30 8.44 0.55
C GLY A 98 7.79 8.17 0.43
N HIS A 99 8.52 9.21 0.01
CA HIS A 99 9.97 9.20 -0.21
C HIS A 99 10.77 8.66 0.98
N ARG A 100 11.84 7.94 0.67
CA ARG A 100 12.77 7.33 1.63
C ARG A 100 14.19 7.45 1.11
N THR A 101 15.17 7.52 2.02
CA THR A 101 16.60 7.62 1.67
C THR A 101 17.35 6.30 1.81
N SER A 102 16.81 5.34 2.57
CA SER A 102 17.39 4.01 2.72
C SER A 102 17.36 3.26 1.38
N ARG A 103 18.54 3.01 0.80
CA ARG A 103 18.69 2.30 -0.49
C ARG A 103 18.50 0.79 -0.42
N ARG A 104 18.18 0.24 0.75
CA ARG A 104 17.96 -1.20 0.95
C ARG A 104 16.58 -1.62 0.44
N VAL A 105 16.55 -2.24 -0.74
CA VAL A 105 15.32 -2.69 -1.40
C VAL A 105 15.17 -4.22 -1.36
N GLN A 106 13.94 -4.70 -1.22
CA GLN A 106 13.59 -6.12 -1.41
C GLN A 106 13.19 -6.42 -2.85
N ASP A 107 12.45 -5.50 -3.48
CA ASP A 107 11.98 -5.60 -4.87
C ASP A 107 12.32 -4.32 -5.64
N PRO A 108 12.46 -4.39 -6.99
CA PRO A 108 12.79 -3.22 -7.80
C PRO A 108 11.83 -2.03 -7.62
N HIS A 109 10.54 -2.28 -7.42
CA HIS A 109 9.54 -1.23 -7.22
C HIS A 109 9.81 -0.39 -5.94
N GLU A 110 10.46 -0.95 -4.91
CA GLU A 110 10.82 -0.19 -3.70
C GLU A 110 11.80 0.95 -4.02
N SER A 111 12.57 0.85 -5.11
CA SER A 111 13.44 1.95 -5.55
C SER A 111 12.64 3.20 -5.96
N ASN A 112 11.35 3.07 -6.30
CA ASN A 112 10.50 4.20 -6.70
C ASN A 112 10.12 5.10 -5.50
N TYR A 113 10.24 4.61 -4.26
CA TYR A 113 10.21 5.49 -3.09
C TYR A 113 11.44 6.41 -3.04
N LEU A 114 12.61 5.94 -3.50
CA LEU A 114 13.85 6.76 -3.49
C LEU A 114 13.76 7.97 -4.41
N SER A 115 13.00 7.86 -5.50
CA SER A 115 12.73 8.98 -6.41
C SER A 115 11.48 9.78 -6.05
N GLY A 116 10.77 9.42 -4.97
CA GLY A 116 9.54 10.09 -4.56
C GLY A 116 8.38 9.89 -5.56
N THR A 117 8.40 8.79 -6.32
CA THR A 117 7.40 8.47 -7.35
C THR A 117 6.55 7.24 -7.02
N ALA A 118 6.57 6.85 -5.76
CA ALA A 118 5.68 5.87 -5.17
C ALA A 118 5.24 6.33 -3.77
N LEU A 119 4.07 5.87 -3.33
CA LEU A 119 3.61 5.98 -1.95
C LEU A 119 2.99 4.67 -1.47
N GLU A 120 2.90 4.54 -0.15
CA GLU A 120 2.11 3.52 0.53
C GLU A 120 0.95 4.17 1.28
N ILE A 121 -0.22 3.57 1.20
CA ILE A 121 -1.39 3.91 2.03
C ILE A 121 -1.71 2.71 2.93
N ARG A 122 -1.80 2.96 4.24
CA ARG A 122 -2.03 2.00 5.32
C ARG A 122 -1.15 0.73 5.22
N PRO A 123 0.19 0.87 5.15
CA PRO A 123 1.09 -0.26 4.94
C PRO A 123 1.06 -1.34 6.03
N GLN A 124 0.52 -1.02 7.23
CA GLN A 124 0.30 -2.00 8.29
C GLN A 124 -0.94 -2.88 8.03
N ALA A 125 -1.99 -2.31 7.45
CA ALA A 125 -3.20 -3.05 7.06
C ALA A 125 -2.97 -3.89 5.80
N TYR A 126 -2.09 -3.42 4.91
CA TYR A 126 -1.78 -4.05 3.63
C TYR A 126 -0.27 -4.39 3.52
N PRO A 127 0.21 -5.41 4.27
CA PRO A 127 1.62 -5.80 4.26
C PRO A 127 2.04 -6.44 2.93
N LEU A 128 3.35 -6.52 2.70
CA LEU A 128 3.92 -7.17 1.51
C LEU A 128 3.58 -8.67 1.49
N GLY A 129 3.20 -9.18 0.33
CA GLY A 129 2.80 -10.57 0.10
C GLY A 129 1.38 -10.91 0.52
N ALA A 130 0.68 -10.02 1.24
CA ALA A 130 -0.72 -10.20 1.59
C ALA A 130 -1.64 -9.69 0.48
N LYS A 131 -2.75 -10.39 0.29
CA LYS A 131 -3.79 -10.11 -0.70
C LYS A 131 -5.16 -10.14 -0.04
N ASP A 132 -6.14 -9.55 -0.71
CA ASP A 132 -7.55 -9.52 -0.31
C ASP A 132 -7.76 -8.73 0.99
N GLY A 133 -6.91 -7.71 1.23
CA GLY A 133 -7.05 -6.80 2.36
C GLY A 133 -8.16 -5.77 2.16
N PHE A 134 -8.48 -5.42 0.91
CA PHE A 134 -9.60 -4.53 0.58
C PHE A 134 -10.93 -5.29 0.57
N TYR A 135 -11.96 -4.68 1.16
CA TYR A 135 -13.33 -5.17 0.97
C TYR A 135 -13.74 -5.04 -0.51
N PRO A 136 -14.66 -5.90 -1.00
CA PRO A 136 -15.06 -5.88 -2.42
C PRO A 136 -15.53 -4.51 -2.94
N ARG A 137 -16.15 -3.69 -2.08
CA ARG A 137 -16.59 -2.33 -2.42
C ARG A 137 -15.42 -1.34 -2.53
N GLU A 138 -14.41 -1.48 -1.67
CA GLU A 138 -13.21 -0.65 -1.73
C GLU A 138 -12.37 -1.00 -2.97
N LEU A 139 -12.32 -2.28 -3.34
CA LEU A 139 -11.66 -2.70 -4.57
C LEU A 139 -12.29 -2.08 -5.83
N VAL A 140 -13.62 -1.85 -5.84
CA VAL A 140 -14.28 -1.10 -6.93
C VAL A 140 -13.68 0.30 -7.04
N VAL A 141 -13.49 0.99 -5.92
CA VAL A 141 -12.87 2.34 -5.88
C VAL A 141 -11.42 2.28 -6.37
N VAL A 142 -10.61 1.33 -5.91
CA VAL A 142 -9.22 1.17 -6.37
C VAL A 142 -9.17 0.96 -7.89
N ARG A 143 -9.97 0.04 -8.43
CA ARG A 143 -10.01 -0.25 -9.87
C ARG A 143 -10.46 0.95 -10.68
N ASP A 144 -11.36 1.71 -10.12
CA ASP A 144 -11.86 2.92 -10.72
C ASP A 144 -10.82 4.03 -10.78
N ILE A 145 -10.08 4.28 -9.69
CA ILE A 145 -8.95 5.22 -9.66
C ILE A 145 -7.95 4.87 -10.76
N LEU A 146 -7.54 3.60 -10.86
CA LEU A 146 -6.57 3.16 -11.86
C LEU A 146 -7.06 3.37 -13.30
N ALA A 147 -8.34 3.11 -13.55
CA ALA A 147 -8.93 3.31 -14.86
C ALA A 147 -9.07 4.79 -15.24
N GLU A 148 -9.31 5.66 -14.26
CA GLU A 148 -9.39 7.10 -14.45
C GLU A 148 -8.01 7.74 -14.70
N LEU A 149 -6.99 7.19 -14.06
CA LEU A 149 -5.59 7.53 -14.30
C LEU A 149 -5.03 6.90 -15.57
N ASP A 150 -5.82 6.10 -16.29
CA ASP A 150 -5.51 5.51 -17.60
C ASP A 150 -4.09 4.93 -17.68
N GLY A 151 -3.62 4.25 -16.63
CA GLY A 151 -2.29 3.64 -16.60
C GLY A 151 -1.12 4.62 -16.39
N ALA A 152 -1.36 5.86 -15.98
CA ALA A 152 -0.31 6.75 -15.47
C ALA A 152 0.21 6.33 -14.09
N VAL A 153 -0.58 5.54 -13.34
CA VAL A 153 -0.24 4.94 -12.05
C VAL A 153 -0.54 3.44 -12.11
N VAL A 154 0.30 2.63 -11.46
CA VAL A 154 0.04 1.21 -11.19
C VAL A 154 -0.15 0.97 -9.69
N TRP A 155 -0.81 -0.14 -9.36
CA TRP A 155 -1.10 -0.55 -8.00
C TRP A 155 -0.39 -1.86 -7.67
N GLY A 156 0.28 -1.91 -6.52
CA GLY A 156 1.07 -3.06 -6.10
C GLY A 156 0.25 -4.32 -5.80
N GLY A 157 -1.08 -4.20 -5.63
CA GLY A 157 -1.95 -5.37 -5.52
C GLY A 157 -2.03 -6.23 -6.79
N ASP A 158 -1.61 -5.68 -7.94
CA ASP A 158 -1.51 -6.40 -9.22
C ASP A 158 -0.12 -7.01 -9.46
N PHE A 159 0.85 -6.80 -8.57
CA PHE A 159 2.19 -7.38 -8.70
C PHE A 159 2.19 -8.87 -8.38
N THR A 160 3.21 -9.58 -8.89
CA THR A 160 3.42 -11.01 -8.59
C THR A 160 3.51 -11.27 -7.10
N THR A 161 4.24 -10.42 -6.36
CA THR A 161 4.20 -10.35 -4.90
C THR A 161 3.30 -9.17 -4.54
N PRO A 162 2.06 -9.40 -4.08
CA PRO A 162 1.12 -8.31 -3.84
C PRO A 162 1.62 -7.33 -2.79
N LYS A 163 1.44 -6.05 -3.05
CA LYS A 163 1.63 -4.97 -2.08
C LYS A 163 0.46 -4.01 -2.21
N GLU A 164 -0.67 -4.37 -1.62
CA GLU A 164 -1.92 -3.63 -1.77
C GLU A 164 -1.88 -2.19 -1.22
N SER A 165 -0.93 -1.85 -0.34
CA SER A 165 -0.70 -0.45 0.07
C SER A 165 -0.04 0.42 -1.01
N HIS A 166 0.64 -0.18 -1.99
CA HIS A 166 1.58 0.52 -2.85
C HIS A 166 0.94 1.07 -4.13
N PHE A 167 1.27 2.32 -4.45
CA PHE A 167 0.94 2.96 -5.72
C PHE A 167 2.17 3.69 -6.27
N GLU A 168 2.42 3.58 -7.57
CA GLU A 168 3.57 4.23 -8.21
C GLU A 168 3.27 4.77 -9.60
N VAL A 169 4.03 5.79 -10.01
CA VAL A 169 3.97 6.31 -11.37
C VAL A 169 4.46 5.24 -12.34
N ALA A 170 3.62 4.90 -13.33
CA ALA A 170 3.81 3.76 -14.22
C ALA A 170 4.90 3.96 -15.29
N HIS A 171 5.26 5.21 -15.57
CA HIS A 171 6.11 5.55 -16.70
C HIS A 171 7.25 6.50 -16.33
N LYS A 172 8.29 6.47 -17.17
CA LYS A 172 9.44 7.37 -17.09
C LYS A 172 9.05 8.85 -17.15
N PRO A 173 9.90 9.75 -16.62
CA PRO A 173 9.68 11.19 -16.71
C PRO A 173 9.39 11.62 -18.14
N GLY A 174 8.40 12.50 -18.29
CA GLY A 174 8.05 13.07 -19.59
C GLY A 174 7.14 12.23 -20.48
N HIS A 175 6.76 11.02 -20.07
CA HIS A 175 5.85 10.17 -20.84
C HIS A 175 4.51 10.88 -21.12
N PRO A 176 3.97 10.84 -22.37
CA PRO A 176 2.75 11.56 -22.73
C PRO A 176 1.54 11.24 -21.86
N LYS A 177 1.42 9.98 -21.43
CA LYS A 177 0.32 9.51 -20.57
C LYS A 177 0.36 10.14 -19.17
N VAL A 178 1.54 10.17 -18.55
CA VAL A 178 1.77 10.85 -17.25
C VAL A 178 1.46 12.34 -17.37
N LYS A 179 1.96 13.01 -18.42
CA LYS A 179 1.69 14.44 -18.66
C LYS A 179 0.22 14.72 -18.95
N GLY A 180 -0.44 13.88 -19.74
CA GLY A 180 -1.84 14.04 -20.11
C GLY A 180 -2.76 13.94 -18.90
N VAL A 181 -2.56 12.90 -18.08
CA VAL A 181 -3.38 12.67 -16.88
C VAL A 181 -3.10 13.74 -15.81
N ALA A 182 -1.85 14.13 -15.60
CA ALA A 182 -1.54 15.23 -14.69
C ALA A 182 -2.25 16.53 -15.10
N ARG A 183 -2.19 16.93 -16.38
CA ARG A 183 -2.91 18.12 -16.88
C ARG A 183 -4.42 18.03 -16.70
N LYS A 184 -4.99 16.83 -16.86
CA LYS A 184 -6.42 16.58 -16.62
C LYS A 184 -6.78 16.85 -15.16
N ILE A 185 -5.98 16.33 -14.22
CA ILE A 185 -6.17 16.56 -12.78
C ILE A 185 -5.99 18.04 -12.42
N ASP A 186 -4.96 18.69 -12.95
CA ASP A 186 -4.74 20.12 -12.72
C ASP A 186 -5.93 20.96 -13.24
N GLY A 187 -6.51 20.56 -14.38
CA GLY A 187 -7.73 21.16 -14.92
C GLY A 187 -8.94 21.01 -13.99
N TRP A 188 -9.10 19.86 -13.34
CA TRP A 188 -10.15 19.65 -12.34
C TRP A 188 -9.96 20.53 -11.11
N ASN A 189 -8.73 20.57 -10.59
CA ASN A 189 -8.38 21.37 -9.40
C ASN A 189 -8.53 22.88 -9.63
N SER A 190 -8.40 23.32 -10.88
CA SER A 190 -8.55 24.74 -11.28
C SER A 190 -9.97 25.08 -11.74
N GLY A 191 -10.83 24.06 -11.92
CA GLY A 191 -12.19 24.18 -12.45
C GLY A 191 -13.26 24.40 -11.37
N PRO A 192 -14.55 24.36 -11.74
CA PRO A 192 -15.67 24.67 -10.84
C PRO A 192 -15.94 23.62 -9.73
N GLY A 193 -15.06 22.63 -9.56
CA GLY A 193 -15.11 21.65 -8.45
C GLY A 193 -16.11 20.50 -8.60
N ASN A 194 -16.73 20.34 -9.77
CA ASN A 194 -17.67 19.25 -10.08
C ASN A 194 -17.03 18.00 -10.71
N GLU A 195 -15.70 17.99 -10.85
CA GLU A 195 -14.94 16.89 -11.42
C GLU A 195 -13.74 16.55 -10.52
N GLY A 196 -13.30 15.29 -10.56
CA GLY A 196 -12.13 14.84 -9.81
C GLY A 196 -12.47 14.17 -8.48
N ALA A 197 -11.54 14.27 -7.52
CA ALA A 197 -11.60 13.46 -6.30
C ALA A 197 -12.66 13.95 -5.32
N GLY A 198 -13.49 13.03 -4.81
CA GLY A 198 -14.62 13.34 -3.93
C GLY A 198 -15.91 13.77 -4.66
N ALA A 199 -15.84 14.10 -5.96
CA ALA A 199 -17.02 14.40 -6.79
C ALA A 199 -17.49 13.19 -7.63
N THR A 200 -16.82 12.05 -7.47
CA THR A 200 -16.93 10.91 -8.38
C THR A 200 -17.63 9.72 -7.69
N ASP A 201 -18.60 9.11 -8.35
CA ASP A 201 -19.19 7.83 -7.93
C ASP A 201 -18.49 6.64 -8.63
N ALA A 202 -17.73 5.85 -7.86
CA ALA A 202 -17.08 4.63 -8.36
C ALA A 202 -18.08 3.52 -8.76
N PHE A 203 -19.31 3.58 -8.25
CA PHE A 203 -20.35 2.58 -8.48
C PHE A 203 -21.22 2.88 -9.70
N ASP A 204 -21.06 4.06 -10.31
CA ASP A 204 -21.72 4.41 -11.57
C ASP A 204 -21.48 3.31 -12.63
N PRO A 205 -22.53 2.80 -13.30
CA PRO A 205 -22.39 1.71 -14.26
C PRO A 205 -21.41 1.98 -15.40
N ALA A 206 -21.30 3.23 -15.89
CA ALA A 206 -20.36 3.56 -16.95
C ALA A 206 -18.91 3.52 -16.45
N ARG A 207 -18.67 3.95 -15.22
CA ARG A 207 -17.33 3.92 -14.60
C ARG A 207 -16.90 2.48 -14.27
N ARG A 208 -17.81 1.65 -13.76
CA ARG A 208 -17.56 0.21 -13.60
C ARG A 208 -17.22 -0.51 -14.91
N ARG A 209 -17.92 -0.17 -16.01
CA ARG A 209 -17.60 -0.69 -17.36
C ARG A 209 -16.23 -0.22 -17.83
N ARG A 210 -15.87 1.03 -17.58
CA ARG A 210 -14.55 1.59 -17.91
C ARG A 210 -13.45 0.87 -17.13
N ALA A 211 -13.62 0.67 -15.83
CA ALA A 211 -12.67 -0.04 -14.98
C ALA A 211 -12.47 -1.50 -15.43
N THR A 212 -13.56 -2.20 -15.74
CA THR A 212 -13.51 -3.57 -16.29
C THR A 212 -12.77 -3.61 -17.63
N SER A 213 -13.06 -2.67 -18.52
CA SER A 213 -12.42 -2.59 -19.83
C SER A 213 -10.94 -2.25 -19.73
N PHE A 214 -10.57 -1.37 -18.79
CA PHE A 214 -9.19 -1.03 -18.50
C PHE A 214 -8.41 -2.25 -17.99
N ALA A 215 -8.93 -2.93 -16.96
CA ALA A 215 -8.29 -4.11 -16.39
C ALA A 215 -8.04 -5.21 -17.44
N ARG A 216 -8.99 -5.42 -18.37
CA ARG A 216 -8.82 -6.37 -19.48
C ARG A 216 -7.68 -5.99 -20.43
N ARG A 217 -7.50 -4.69 -20.71
CA ARG A 217 -6.43 -4.22 -21.60
C ARG A 217 -5.05 -4.27 -20.96
N THR A 218 -4.96 -4.19 -19.63
CA THR A 218 -3.68 -4.16 -18.91
C THR A 218 -3.24 -5.52 -18.37
N ALA A 219 -4.10 -6.53 -18.43
CA ALA A 219 -3.78 -7.90 -18.03
C ALA A 219 -3.17 -8.75 -19.18
N SER A 220 -2.96 -8.17 -20.35
CA SER A 220 -2.35 -8.80 -21.54
C SER A 220 -0.91 -8.34 -21.71
#